data_AF-Q8RY92-F1
#
_entry.id   AF-Q8RY92-F1
#
_cell.length_a   1.000
_cell.length_b   1.000
_cell.length_c   1.000
_cell.angle_alpha   90.00
_cell.angle_beta   90.00
_cell.angle_gamma   90.00
#
_symmetry.space_group_name_H-M   'P 1'
#
loop_
_entity.id
_entity.type
_entity.pdbx_description
1 polymer ?
#
loop_
_entity_poly.entity_id
_entity_poly.type
_entity_poly.pdbx_seq_one_letter_code
_entity_poly.pdbx_strand_id
1 'polypeptide(L)'
;MFAALQALKVIESDALPYDLCTRREFARWVVSASNTLSRNSASKVYPAMYIENVTELAFDDITPEDPDFPFIQGLAEAGLISSKLSNNNMPSSESSRVTFSPESPLTRQDLLSWKMALEFRQLPEADSKKLYQLSGFLDIDKINPEAWPALIADLSAGEHEITALSFGRTRLFQPSKAVTKAQTAVSLAIGDAFEVVGEELARIEAEAMAENVVCAHNELVAQVEKDINASFEKELLREKEIVDAVEKLAEEAKSELARLRVEKEEETLALERERTSIETEMEALARIRNELEEQLQSLASNKAEMSYEKERFDRLQKQVEDENQEILRLQNELEVERNALSIARDWAKDEARRAREQAKVLEEARGRWEKYGLKVIVDSDLHEQTTKTESTWLNAGKQNHVEGTMKRAGNLIAKLKKMAKDVGEKSREVIYLIIEKISLLISALKQQVHGMENKAKDLKIKTKSKAEEVWRQTSLRADEIRNISIVKAKETVEEFKDRVGKLGEKFKSK
;
A
#
# COMPACT_ATOMS: atom_id res chain seq x y z
N MET A 1 50.84 -21.72 -58.37
CA MET A 1 51.19 -22.88 -59.23
C MET A 1 51.26 -24.19 -58.44
N PHE A 2 52.18 -24.36 -57.48
CA PHE A 2 52.29 -25.62 -56.71
C PHE A 2 50.97 -26.06 -56.05
N ALA A 3 50.34 -25.17 -55.27
CA ALA A 3 49.06 -25.45 -54.61
C ALA A 3 47.91 -25.74 -55.61
N ALA A 4 47.89 -25.06 -56.76
CA ALA A 4 46.92 -25.32 -57.81
C ALA A 4 47.09 -26.72 -58.42
N LEU A 5 48.33 -27.16 -58.64
CA LEU A 5 48.60 -28.53 -59.11
C LEU A 5 48.25 -29.60 -58.06
N GLN A 6 48.36 -29.29 -56.77
CA GLN A 6 47.88 -30.17 -55.70
C GLN A 6 46.34 -30.24 -55.68
N ALA A 7 45.66 -29.11 -55.83
CA ALA A 7 44.19 -29.06 -55.91
C ALA A 7 43.65 -29.83 -57.13
N LEU A 8 44.36 -29.76 -58.26
CA LEU A 8 44.09 -30.53 -59.48
C LEU A 8 44.54 -32.00 -59.41
N LYS A 9 45.10 -32.45 -58.27
CA LYS A 9 45.59 -33.82 -58.03
C LYS A 9 46.67 -34.27 -59.03
N VAL A 10 47.44 -33.35 -59.59
CA VAL A 10 48.62 -33.65 -60.41
C VAL A 10 49.82 -33.98 -59.52
N ILE A 11 49.95 -33.25 -58.41
CA ILE A 11 50.96 -33.42 -57.37
C ILE A 11 50.26 -33.93 -56.12
N GLU A 12 50.92 -34.79 -55.35
CA GLU A 12 50.39 -35.29 -54.08
C GLU A 12 50.20 -34.16 -53.05
N SER A 13 49.16 -34.29 -52.22
CA SER A 13 48.81 -33.27 -51.23
C SER A 13 49.85 -33.10 -50.11
N ASP A 14 50.65 -34.14 -49.84
CA ASP A 14 51.71 -34.16 -48.84
C ASP A 14 53.09 -33.78 -49.40
N ALA A 15 53.21 -33.59 -50.72
CA ALA A 15 54.46 -33.19 -51.35
C ALA A 15 54.90 -31.80 -50.88
N LEU A 16 56.15 -31.68 -50.44
CA LEU A 16 56.73 -30.41 -50.01
C LEU A 16 57.49 -29.72 -51.16
N PRO A 17 57.34 -28.41 -51.36
CA PRO A 17 57.92 -27.70 -52.50
C PRO A 17 59.46 -27.69 -52.52
N TYR A 18 60.10 -27.77 -51.36
CA TYR A 18 61.56 -27.67 -51.22
C TYR A 18 62.29 -29.00 -51.34
N ASP A 19 61.57 -30.12 -51.34
CA ASP A 19 62.17 -31.45 -51.50
C ASP A 19 62.67 -31.64 -52.93
N LEU A 20 63.66 -32.53 -53.10
CA LEU A 20 64.10 -32.95 -54.43
C LEU A 20 63.02 -33.81 -55.08
N CYS A 21 62.77 -33.59 -56.36
CA CYS A 21 61.88 -34.42 -57.16
C CYS A 21 62.68 -35.62 -57.68
N THR A 22 62.17 -36.83 -57.49
CA THR A 22 62.73 -38.06 -58.07
C THR A 22 62.21 -38.26 -59.49
N ARG A 23 62.91 -39.09 -60.28
CA ARG A 23 62.48 -39.42 -61.65
C ARG A 23 61.12 -40.12 -61.67
N ARG A 24 60.81 -40.97 -60.69
CA ARG A 24 59.51 -41.67 -60.61
C ARG A 24 58.35 -40.71 -60.31
N GLU A 25 58.55 -39.80 -59.35
CA GLU A 25 57.57 -38.76 -59.02
C GLU A 25 57.29 -37.91 -60.25
N PHE A 26 58.34 -37.50 -60.96
CA PHE A 26 58.15 -36.71 -62.17
C PHE A 26 57.43 -37.50 -63.28
N ALA A 27 57.75 -38.78 -63.47
CA ALA A 27 57.02 -39.63 -64.42
C ALA A 27 55.51 -39.67 -64.11
N ARG A 28 55.16 -39.86 -62.82
CA ARG A 28 53.76 -39.78 -62.37
C ARG A 28 53.15 -38.41 -62.66
N TRP A 29 53.84 -37.33 -62.31
CA TRP A 29 53.30 -35.98 -62.47
C TRP A 29 53.15 -35.58 -63.93
N VAL A 30 54.05 -35.97 -64.82
CA VAL A 30 53.97 -35.69 -66.26
C VAL A 30 52.76 -36.37 -66.88
N VAL A 31 52.53 -37.65 -66.57
CA VAL A 31 51.35 -38.39 -67.07
C VAL A 31 50.06 -37.85 -66.46
N SER A 32 50.03 -37.54 -65.16
CA SER A 32 48.87 -36.93 -64.50
C SER A 32 48.57 -35.54 -65.06
N ALA A 33 49.60 -34.70 -65.26
CA ALA A 33 49.48 -33.38 -65.85
C ALA A 33 48.96 -33.45 -67.29
N SER A 34 49.51 -34.35 -68.10
CA SER A 34 49.07 -34.58 -69.48
C SER A 34 47.57 -34.92 -69.54
N ASN A 35 47.09 -35.80 -68.66
CA ASN A 35 45.69 -36.22 -68.66
C ASN A 35 44.72 -35.15 -68.12
N THR A 36 45.12 -34.46 -67.05
CA THR A 36 44.27 -33.51 -66.32
C THR A 36 44.31 -32.10 -66.93
N LEU A 37 45.49 -31.62 -67.34
CA LEU A 37 45.70 -30.24 -67.75
C LEU A 37 45.60 -30.04 -69.27
N SER A 38 45.95 -31.06 -70.07
CA SER A 38 45.91 -30.90 -71.53
C SER A 38 44.47 -30.96 -72.07
N ARG A 39 44.09 -29.91 -72.81
CA ARG A 39 42.85 -29.85 -73.59
C ARG A 39 42.96 -30.64 -74.91
N ASN A 40 44.17 -30.94 -75.37
CA ASN A 40 44.41 -31.65 -76.62
C ASN A 40 44.49 -33.17 -76.38
N SER A 41 43.51 -33.92 -76.87
CA SER A 41 43.50 -35.39 -76.75
C SER A 41 44.69 -36.07 -77.44
N ALA A 42 45.30 -35.43 -78.44
CA ALA A 42 46.46 -35.97 -79.16
C ALA A 42 47.78 -35.84 -78.37
N SER A 43 47.81 -35.03 -77.31
CA SER A 43 48.97 -34.82 -76.42
C SER A 43 48.82 -35.57 -75.09
N LYS A 44 47.76 -36.39 -74.93
CA LYS A 44 47.50 -37.18 -73.73
C LYS A 44 48.33 -38.45 -73.72
N VAL A 45 49.09 -38.65 -72.65
CA VAL A 45 49.80 -39.90 -72.36
C VAL A 45 48.99 -40.68 -71.35
N TYR A 46 48.65 -41.93 -71.68
CA TYR A 46 47.94 -42.80 -70.77
C TYR A 46 48.91 -43.69 -69.99
N PRO A 47 48.57 -44.07 -68.74
CA PRO A 47 49.30 -45.11 -68.03
C PRO A 47 49.32 -46.41 -68.85
N ALA A 48 50.49 -47.03 -68.97
CA ALA A 48 50.66 -48.30 -69.66
C ALA A 48 49.93 -49.43 -68.93
N MET A 49 49.44 -50.39 -69.72
CA MET A 49 48.86 -51.63 -69.21
C MET A 49 49.87 -52.76 -69.41
N TYR A 50 50.23 -53.46 -68.34
CA TYR A 50 51.05 -54.66 -68.45
C TYR A 50 50.20 -55.84 -68.95
N ILE A 51 50.62 -56.43 -70.06
CA ILE A 51 50.05 -57.66 -70.61
C ILE A 51 51.19 -58.67 -70.71
N GLU A 52 51.06 -59.76 -69.95
CA GLU A 52 52.06 -60.83 -69.92
C GLU A 52 52.34 -61.36 -71.34
N ASN A 53 53.62 -61.49 -71.69
CA ASN A 53 54.12 -61.92 -73.01
C ASN A 53 53.80 -60.99 -74.21
N VAL A 54 53.21 -59.82 -73.98
CA VAL A 54 52.94 -58.81 -75.02
C VAL A 54 53.70 -57.52 -74.76
N THR A 55 53.72 -57.06 -73.51
CA THR A 55 54.41 -55.82 -73.13
C THR A 55 55.91 -56.05 -73.06
N GLU A 56 56.67 -55.35 -73.91
CA GLU A 56 58.14 -55.29 -73.82
C GLU A 56 58.55 -54.25 -72.77
N LEU A 57 59.33 -54.66 -71.77
CA LEU A 57 59.76 -53.77 -70.69
C LEU A 57 60.76 -52.72 -71.20
N ALA A 58 60.44 -51.45 -70.99
CA ALA A 58 61.26 -50.33 -71.46
C ALA A 58 62.63 -50.23 -70.76
N PHE A 59 62.72 -50.72 -69.51
CA PHE A 59 63.91 -50.59 -68.64
C PHE A 59 64.21 -51.92 -67.90
N ASP A 60 65.48 -52.13 -67.55
CA ASP A 60 65.98 -53.33 -66.86
C ASP A 60 65.75 -53.33 -65.34
N ASP A 61 65.48 -52.17 -64.75
CA ASP A 61 65.35 -51.95 -63.30
C ASP A 61 63.91 -51.64 -62.87
N ILE A 62 62.95 -51.70 -63.78
CA ILE A 62 61.53 -51.47 -63.53
C ILE A 62 60.76 -52.74 -63.88
N THR A 63 60.03 -53.29 -62.90
CA THR A 63 59.20 -54.50 -63.08
C THR A 63 57.72 -54.14 -63.06
N PRO A 64 56.83 -55.02 -63.57
CA PRO A 64 55.38 -54.80 -63.53
C PRO A 64 54.80 -54.60 -62.11
N GLU A 65 55.49 -55.07 -61.07
CA GLU A 65 55.10 -54.91 -59.66
C GLU A 65 55.44 -53.53 -59.08
N ASP A 66 56.25 -52.73 -59.78
CA ASP A 66 56.55 -51.36 -59.35
C ASP A 66 55.26 -50.51 -59.38
N PRO A 67 54.91 -49.79 -58.30
CA PRO A 67 53.68 -48.99 -58.24
C PRO A 67 53.61 -47.87 -59.29
N ASP A 68 54.76 -47.41 -59.78
CA ASP A 68 54.87 -46.38 -60.82
C ASP A 68 55.13 -46.98 -62.21
N PHE A 69 55.13 -48.32 -62.33
CA PHE A 69 55.29 -49.02 -63.62
C PHE A 69 54.40 -48.43 -64.72
N PRO A 70 53.07 -48.25 -64.51
CA PRO A 70 52.19 -47.73 -65.56
C PRO A 70 52.61 -46.36 -66.09
N PHE A 71 53.15 -45.49 -65.23
CA PHE A 71 53.53 -44.14 -65.61
C PHE A 71 54.89 -44.12 -66.32
N ILE A 72 55.86 -44.86 -65.79
CA ILE A 72 57.22 -44.94 -66.36
C ILE A 72 57.18 -45.65 -67.72
N GLN A 73 56.52 -46.81 -67.79
CA GLN A 73 56.37 -47.57 -69.02
C GLN A 73 55.54 -46.78 -70.05
N GLY A 74 54.45 -46.12 -69.63
CA GLY A 74 53.61 -45.32 -70.52
C GLY A 74 54.35 -44.17 -71.20
N LEU A 75 55.24 -43.48 -70.48
CA LEU A 75 56.09 -42.44 -71.06
C LEU A 75 57.09 -42.99 -72.08
N ALA A 76 57.65 -44.18 -71.82
CA ALA A 76 58.59 -44.83 -72.73
C ALA A 76 57.90 -45.34 -74.00
N GLU A 77 56.73 -45.96 -73.88
CA GLU A 77 55.91 -46.42 -75.00
C GLU A 77 55.41 -45.25 -75.86
N ALA A 78 55.14 -44.09 -75.23
CA ALA A 78 54.85 -42.84 -75.94
C ALA A 78 56.08 -42.21 -76.63
N GLY A 79 57.28 -42.76 -76.42
CA GLY A 79 58.52 -42.26 -77.00
C GLY A 79 59.02 -40.95 -76.39
N LEU A 80 58.54 -40.57 -75.20
CA LEU A 80 58.90 -39.31 -74.54
C LEU A 80 60.20 -39.40 -73.74
N ILE A 81 60.57 -40.62 -73.33
CA ILE A 81 61.80 -40.90 -72.59
C ILE A 81 62.59 -41.99 -73.31
N SER A 82 63.91 -41.81 -73.41
CA SER A 82 64.81 -42.76 -74.06
C SER A 82 64.78 -44.11 -73.34
N SER A 83 64.55 -45.19 -74.08
CA SER A 83 64.41 -46.55 -73.55
C SER A 83 64.87 -47.60 -74.56
N LYS A 84 64.77 -48.88 -74.21
CA LYS A 84 65.02 -49.96 -75.16
C LYS A 84 64.10 -49.90 -76.39
N LEU A 85 62.87 -49.43 -76.19
CA LEU A 85 61.85 -49.33 -77.23
C LEU A 85 62.21 -48.32 -78.32
N SER A 86 62.95 -47.26 -77.97
CA SER A 86 63.36 -46.20 -78.91
C SER A 86 64.67 -46.50 -79.66
N ASN A 87 65.52 -47.39 -79.15
CA ASN A 87 66.91 -47.59 -79.60
C ASN A 87 67.12 -48.74 -80.61
N ASN A 88 66.05 -49.37 -81.10
CA ASN A 88 66.14 -50.55 -81.97
C ASN A 88 66.73 -50.30 -83.39
N ASN A 89 67.09 -49.06 -83.73
CA ASN A 89 67.68 -48.71 -85.04
C ASN A 89 69.22 -48.62 -85.05
N MET A 90 69.92 -48.86 -83.92
CA MET A 90 71.39 -48.91 -83.90
C MET A 90 71.89 -50.35 -84.08
N PRO A 91 72.82 -50.61 -85.02
CA PRO A 91 73.34 -51.95 -85.26
C PRO A 91 74.13 -52.44 -84.04
N SER A 92 73.50 -53.33 -83.27
CA SER A 92 74.07 -54.37 -82.41
C SER A 92 75.54 -54.18 -82.02
N SER A 93 75.85 -53.18 -81.20
CA SER A 93 77.11 -53.13 -80.47
C SER A 93 76.79 -52.99 -78.99
N GLU A 94 76.86 -54.14 -78.32
CA GLU A 94 76.76 -54.37 -76.88
C GLU A 94 75.42 -53.99 -76.23
N SER A 95 74.77 -55.01 -75.68
CA SER A 95 73.57 -54.95 -74.84
C SER A 95 73.85 -54.15 -73.57
N SER A 96 73.91 -52.82 -73.70
CA SER A 96 74.00 -51.92 -72.55
C SER A 96 72.71 -52.04 -71.75
N ARG A 97 72.85 -52.32 -70.45
CA ARG A 97 71.73 -52.36 -69.52
C ARG A 97 71.10 -50.96 -69.49
N VAL A 98 69.83 -50.86 -69.87
CA VAL A 98 69.09 -49.58 -69.93
C VAL A 98 68.27 -49.46 -68.66
N THR A 99 68.69 -48.56 -67.76
CA THR A 99 68.06 -48.36 -66.45
C THR A 99 67.36 -47.02 -66.35
N PHE A 100 66.18 -46.98 -65.73
CA PHE A 100 65.44 -45.75 -65.45
C PHE A 100 65.94 -45.02 -64.21
N SER A 101 66.42 -45.74 -63.19
CA SER A 101 66.86 -45.22 -61.89
C SER A 101 65.77 -44.42 -61.16
N PRO A 102 64.67 -45.06 -60.73
CA PRO A 102 63.45 -44.38 -60.24
C PRO A 102 63.68 -43.47 -59.03
N GLU A 103 64.57 -43.88 -58.12
CA GLU A 103 64.91 -43.15 -56.88
C GLU A 103 65.94 -42.05 -57.09
N SER A 104 66.55 -41.95 -58.28
CA SER A 104 67.54 -40.89 -58.52
C SER A 104 66.85 -39.52 -58.67
N PRO A 105 67.50 -38.43 -58.20
CA PRO A 105 66.96 -37.10 -58.37
C PRO A 105 66.78 -36.74 -59.84
N LEU A 106 65.66 -36.11 -60.17
CA LEU A 106 65.38 -35.58 -61.49
C LEU A 106 66.38 -34.47 -61.82
N THR A 107 67.03 -34.58 -62.98
CA THR A 107 67.98 -33.59 -63.45
C THR A 107 67.29 -32.48 -64.25
N ARG A 108 67.89 -31.29 -64.31
CA ARG A 108 67.39 -30.17 -65.12
C ARG A 108 67.22 -30.56 -66.60
N GLN A 109 68.15 -31.34 -67.12
CA GLN A 109 68.11 -31.80 -68.50
C GLN A 109 66.94 -32.77 -68.74
N ASP A 110 66.73 -33.74 -67.86
CA ASP A 110 65.62 -34.69 -67.98
C ASP A 110 64.27 -33.98 -67.87
N LEU A 111 64.14 -33.06 -66.92
CA LEU A 111 62.92 -32.27 -66.73
C LEU A 111 62.51 -31.55 -68.01
N LEU A 112 63.45 -30.82 -68.62
CA LEU A 112 63.17 -30.10 -69.88
C LEU A 112 62.88 -31.07 -71.02
N SER A 113 63.68 -32.12 -71.15
CA SER A 113 63.57 -33.05 -72.28
C SER A 113 62.20 -33.73 -72.29
N TRP A 114 61.75 -34.23 -71.13
CA TRP A 114 60.45 -34.93 -71.04
C TRP A 114 59.28 -33.96 -71.21
N LYS A 115 59.37 -32.76 -70.63
CA LYS A 115 58.31 -31.75 -70.76
C LYS A 115 58.18 -31.26 -72.20
N MET A 116 59.28 -30.96 -72.87
CA MET A 116 59.24 -30.50 -74.27
C MET A 116 58.80 -31.61 -75.21
N ALA A 117 59.20 -32.86 -74.98
CA ALA A 117 58.71 -34.00 -75.76
C ALA A 117 57.20 -34.21 -75.59
N LEU A 118 56.66 -33.96 -74.38
CA LEU A 118 55.23 -34.04 -74.13
C LEU A 118 54.43 -33.01 -74.92
N GLU A 119 54.92 -31.77 -75.02
CA GLU A 119 54.22 -30.67 -75.68
C GLU A 119 54.40 -30.66 -77.20
N PHE A 120 55.60 -31.02 -77.67
CA PHE A 120 55.96 -30.96 -79.07
C PHE A 120 56.17 -32.35 -79.65
N ARG A 121 55.24 -32.79 -80.51
CA ARG A 121 55.37 -34.04 -81.28
C ARG A 121 56.66 -34.10 -82.11
N GLN A 122 57.15 -32.95 -82.59
CA GLN A 122 58.43 -32.85 -83.30
C GLN A 122 59.22 -31.67 -82.76
N LEU A 123 60.41 -31.96 -82.21
CA LEU A 123 61.34 -30.95 -81.71
C LEU A 123 62.15 -30.33 -82.87
N PRO A 124 62.61 -29.06 -82.71
CA PRO A 124 63.37 -28.38 -83.75
C PRO A 124 64.73 -29.05 -83.98
N GLU A 125 65.26 -28.91 -85.19
CA GLU A 125 66.64 -29.33 -85.47
C GLU A 125 67.63 -28.61 -84.54
N ALA A 126 68.50 -29.40 -83.94
CA ALA A 126 69.47 -28.93 -82.96
C ALA A 126 70.86 -28.76 -83.57
N ASP A 127 71.43 -27.58 -83.34
CA ASP A 127 72.83 -27.27 -83.56
C ASP A 127 73.39 -26.64 -82.28
N SER A 128 74.58 -27.07 -81.88
CA SER A 128 75.32 -26.51 -80.74
C SER A 128 75.46 -24.99 -80.84
N LYS A 129 75.70 -24.46 -82.05
CA LYS A 129 75.83 -23.00 -82.26
C LYS A 129 74.51 -22.28 -82.00
N LYS A 130 73.38 -22.86 -82.43
CA LYS A 130 72.04 -22.31 -82.22
C LYS A 130 71.68 -22.30 -80.74
N LEU A 131 71.96 -23.39 -80.03
CA LEU A 131 71.77 -23.46 -78.58
C LEU A 131 72.62 -22.41 -77.85
N TYR A 132 73.88 -22.21 -78.24
CA TYR A 132 74.74 -21.17 -77.66
C TYR A 132 74.21 -19.76 -77.92
N GLN A 133 73.74 -19.47 -79.13
CA GLN A 133 73.20 -18.16 -79.48
C GLN A 133 71.93 -17.81 -78.69
N LEU A 134 71.07 -18.79 -78.43
CA LEU A 134 69.83 -18.60 -77.67
C LEU A 134 70.08 -18.54 -76.15
N SER A 135 70.90 -19.45 -75.62
CA SER A 135 71.09 -19.59 -74.17
C SER A 135 72.20 -18.74 -73.57
N GLY A 136 73.31 -18.56 -74.30
CA GLY A 136 74.56 -18.02 -73.76
C GLY A 136 75.18 -18.87 -72.64
N PHE A 137 74.81 -20.16 -72.52
CA PHE A 137 75.35 -21.04 -71.48
C PHE A 137 76.84 -21.31 -71.68
N LEU A 138 77.56 -21.37 -70.56
CA LEU A 138 79.01 -21.62 -70.54
C LEU A 138 79.36 -23.11 -70.50
N ASP A 139 78.40 -23.99 -70.18
CA ASP A 139 78.57 -25.43 -69.97
C ASP A 139 77.80 -26.29 -71.00
N ILE A 140 77.64 -25.79 -72.23
CA ILE A 140 76.95 -26.49 -73.33
C ILE A 140 77.61 -27.82 -73.67
N ASP A 141 78.93 -27.89 -73.54
CA ASP A 141 79.73 -29.10 -73.73
C ASP A 141 79.36 -30.23 -72.76
N LYS A 142 78.72 -29.91 -71.62
CA LYS A 142 78.24 -30.89 -70.64
C LYS A 142 76.81 -31.36 -70.87
N ILE A 143 76.07 -30.71 -71.78
CA ILE A 143 74.68 -31.03 -72.09
C ILE A 143 74.67 -32.17 -73.12
N ASN A 144 73.89 -33.22 -72.86
CA ASN A 144 73.71 -34.31 -73.82
C ASN A 144 73.14 -33.74 -75.14
N PRO A 145 73.76 -34.01 -76.32
CA PRO A 145 73.23 -33.58 -77.61
C PRO A 145 71.76 -33.95 -77.86
N GLU A 146 71.27 -35.05 -77.29
CA GLU A 146 69.86 -35.47 -77.38
C GLU A 146 68.89 -34.46 -76.72
N ALA A 147 69.37 -33.68 -75.75
CA ALA A 147 68.56 -32.68 -75.06
C ALA A 147 68.59 -31.29 -75.73
N TRP A 148 69.47 -31.05 -76.70
CA TRP A 148 69.57 -29.77 -77.39
C TRP A 148 68.28 -29.36 -78.11
N PRO A 149 67.55 -30.26 -78.82
CA PRO A 149 66.26 -29.91 -79.43
C PRO A 149 65.24 -29.38 -78.41
N ALA A 150 65.13 -30.04 -77.26
CA ALA A 150 64.22 -29.64 -76.19
C ALA A 150 64.61 -28.28 -75.59
N LEU A 151 65.89 -28.07 -75.30
CA LEU A 151 66.40 -26.78 -74.82
C LEU A 151 66.16 -25.64 -75.81
N ILE A 152 66.37 -25.88 -77.10
CA ILE A 152 66.11 -24.87 -78.13
C ILE A 152 64.62 -24.56 -78.21
N ALA A 153 63.75 -25.56 -78.10
CA ALA A 153 62.30 -25.35 -78.07
C ALA A 153 61.88 -24.50 -76.87
N ASP A 154 62.37 -24.83 -75.67
CA ASP A 154 62.10 -24.09 -74.42
C ASP A 154 62.56 -22.62 -74.52
N LEU A 155 63.82 -22.39 -74.92
CA LEU A 155 64.39 -21.05 -75.08
C LEU A 155 63.72 -20.23 -76.18
N SER A 156 63.04 -20.89 -77.12
CA SER A 156 62.26 -20.22 -78.16
C SER A 156 60.85 -19.83 -77.69
N ALA A 157 60.38 -20.33 -76.53
CA ALA A 157 59.05 -20.06 -75.99
C ALA A 157 58.89 -18.65 -75.36
N GLY A 158 59.97 -17.88 -75.23
CA GLY A 158 59.94 -16.49 -74.79
C GLY A 158 59.51 -16.32 -73.33
N GLU A 159 58.39 -15.64 -73.08
CA GLU A 159 57.89 -15.37 -71.72
C GLU A 159 57.47 -16.64 -70.95
N HIS A 160 57.27 -17.75 -71.66
CA HIS A 160 56.89 -19.06 -71.10
C HIS A 160 58.06 -20.05 -71.11
N GLU A 161 59.30 -19.57 -71.06
CA GLU A 161 60.50 -20.40 -70.96
C GLU A 161 60.62 -21.05 -69.56
N ILE A 162 60.65 -22.37 -69.51
CA ILE A 162 60.83 -23.15 -68.27
C ILE A 162 62.18 -22.87 -67.64
N THR A 163 63.25 -22.76 -68.44
CA THR A 163 64.59 -22.52 -67.89
C THR A 163 64.64 -21.21 -67.09
N ALA A 164 64.08 -20.12 -67.62
CA ALA A 164 64.00 -18.86 -66.89
C ALA A 164 63.05 -18.91 -65.69
N LEU A 165 61.86 -19.52 -65.83
CA LEU A 165 60.82 -19.51 -64.81
C LEU A 165 61.08 -20.49 -63.65
N SER A 166 61.60 -21.68 -63.94
CA SER A 166 61.91 -22.71 -62.93
C SER A 166 63.31 -22.52 -62.33
N PHE A 167 64.32 -22.13 -63.12
CA PHE A 167 65.70 -22.09 -62.63
C PHE A 167 66.24 -20.68 -62.39
N GLY A 168 65.51 -19.65 -62.83
CA GLY A 168 65.94 -18.26 -62.77
C GLY A 168 67.03 -17.93 -63.80
N ARG A 169 67.50 -16.68 -63.77
CA ARG A 169 68.58 -16.23 -64.67
C ARG A 169 69.88 -16.95 -64.35
N THR A 170 70.29 -17.87 -65.22
CA THR A 170 71.56 -18.60 -65.10
C THR A 170 72.42 -18.49 -66.36
N ARG A 171 73.75 -18.45 -66.17
CA ARG A 171 74.74 -18.58 -67.26
C ARG A 171 75.36 -19.99 -67.34
N LEU A 172 75.02 -20.85 -66.37
CA LEU A 172 75.39 -22.26 -66.33
C LEU A 172 74.10 -23.07 -66.21
N PHE A 173 73.80 -23.89 -67.21
CA PHE A 173 72.60 -24.72 -67.17
C PHE A 173 72.68 -25.77 -66.06
N GLN A 174 73.87 -26.35 -65.85
CA GLN A 174 74.14 -27.44 -64.92
C GLN A 174 73.21 -28.64 -65.21
N PRO A 175 73.39 -29.34 -66.35
CA PRO A 175 72.43 -30.34 -66.83
C PRO A 175 72.12 -31.44 -65.82
N SER A 176 73.11 -31.89 -65.05
CA SER A 176 72.97 -32.94 -64.02
C SER A 176 72.48 -32.45 -62.66
N LYS A 177 72.17 -31.16 -62.49
CA LYS A 177 71.72 -30.63 -61.21
C LYS A 177 70.32 -31.13 -60.88
N ALA A 178 70.13 -31.59 -59.65
CA ALA A 178 68.84 -32.02 -59.15
C ALA A 178 67.84 -30.85 -59.08
N VAL A 179 66.57 -31.16 -59.33
CA VAL A 179 65.47 -30.20 -59.34
C VAL A 179 64.57 -30.36 -58.12
N THR A 180 64.08 -29.26 -57.55
CA THR A 180 63.10 -29.32 -56.47
C THR A 180 61.67 -29.53 -56.99
N LYS A 181 60.80 -30.11 -56.15
CA LYS A 181 59.38 -30.29 -56.45
C LYS A 181 58.69 -28.99 -56.88
N ALA A 182 59.04 -27.85 -56.28
CA ALA A 182 58.54 -26.55 -56.72
C ALA A 182 58.95 -26.18 -58.15
N GLN A 183 60.21 -26.39 -58.51
CA GLN A 183 60.72 -26.08 -59.85
C GLN A 183 60.09 -26.99 -60.91
N THR A 184 59.87 -28.26 -60.56
CA THR A 184 59.11 -29.22 -61.37
C THR A 184 57.64 -28.83 -61.51
N ALA A 185 57.00 -28.35 -60.44
CA ALA A 185 55.63 -27.88 -60.50
C ALA A 185 55.48 -26.64 -61.41
N VAL A 186 56.44 -25.72 -61.37
CA VAL A 186 56.47 -24.56 -62.28
C VAL A 186 56.59 -25.03 -63.71
N SER A 187 57.48 -25.99 -64.02
CA SER A 187 57.63 -26.47 -65.40
C SER A 187 56.37 -27.13 -65.95
N LEU A 188 55.65 -27.91 -65.12
CA LEU A 188 54.37 -28.52 -65.48
C LEU A 188 53.24 -27.51 -65.65
N ALA A 189 53.28 -26.39 -64.94
CA ALA A 189 52.27 -25.34 -64.98
C ALA A 189 52.43 -24.36 -66.16
N ILE A 190 53.52 -24.45 -66.93
CA ILE A 190 53.80 -23.59 -68.08
C ILE A 190 53.43 -24.31 -69.39
N GLY A 191 53.15 -23.55 -70.45
CA GLY A 191 52.79 -24.06 -71.76
C GLY A 191 51.28 -24.30 -71.87
N ASP A 192 50.88 -25.45 -72.42
CA ASP A 192 49.46 -25.78 -72.63
C ASP A 192 48.65 -25.79 -71.33
N ALA A 193 49.29 -26.06 -70.19
CA ALA A 193 48.66 -26.12 -68.87
C ALA A 193 48.47 -24.73 -68.21
N PHE A 194 49.07 -23.67 -68.75
CA PHE A 194 49.15 -22.36 -68.08
C PHE A 194 47.77 -21.76 -67.78
N GLU A 195 46.85 -21.83 -68.73
CA GLU A 195 45.49 -21.30 -68.57
C GLU A 195 44.73 -22.04 -67.46
N VAL A 196 44.73 -23.39 -67.48
CA VAL A 196 44.01 -24.23 -66.51
C VAL A 196 44.56 -24.06 -65.10
N VAL A 197 45.90 -24.04 -64.96
CA VAL A 197 46.54 -23.84 -63.64
C VAL A 197 46.34 -22.40 -63.16
N GLY A 198 46.28 -21.42 -64.07
CA GLY A 198 45.99 -20.02 -63.76
C GLY A 198 44.55 -19.81 -63.27
N GLU A 199 43.57 -20.41 -63.93
CA GLU A 199 42.16 -20.39 -63.50
C GLU A 199 41.99 -21.00 -62.11
N GLU A 200 42.64 -22.15 -61.87
CA GLU A 200 42.60 -22.81 -60.58
C GLU A 200 43.28 -21.99 -59.48
N LEU A 201 44.41 -21.33 -59.80
CA LEU A 201 45.05 -20.43 -58.85
C LEU A 201 44.14 -19.25 -58.48
N ALA A 202 43.47 -18.64 -59.48
CA ALA A 202 42.51 -17.57 -59.25
C ALA A 202 41.31 -18.05 -58.41
N ARG A 203 40.85 -19.30 -58.62
CA ARG A 203 39.80 -19.92 -57.79
C ARG A 203 40.24 -20.05 -56.33
N ILE A 204 41.43 -20.60 -56.08
CA ILE A 204 42.00 -20.75 -54.73
C ILE A 204 42.15 -19.39 -54.04
N GLU A 205 42.65 -18.37 -54.75
CA GLU A 205 42.79 -17.01 -54.22
C GLU A 205 41.43 -16.37 -53.89
N ALA A 206 40.42 -16.59 -54.74
CA ALA A 206 39.07 -16.10 -54.50
C ALA A 206 38.40 -16.80 -53.30
N GLU A 207 38.57 -18.13 -53.17
CA GLU A 207 38.09 -18.90 -52.01
C GLU A 207 38.77 -18.42 -50.71
N ALA A 208 40.09 -18.24 -50.71
CA ALA A 208 40.82 -17.72 -49.55
C ALA A 208 40.37 -16.29 -49.17
N MET A 209 40.09 -15.43 -50.15
CA MET A 209 39.54 -14.10 -49.89
C MET A 209 38.13 -14.17 -49.30
N ALA A 210 37.27 -15.05 -49.81
CA ALA A 210 35.92 -15.26 -49.29
C ALA A 210 35.94 -15.78 -47.85
N GLU A 211 36.82 -16.74 -47.54
CA GLU A 211 37.03 -17.24 -46.18
C GLU A 211 37.47 -16.14 -45.21
N ASN A 212 38.43 -15.30 -45.62
CA ASN A 212 38.86 -14.17 -44.80
C ASN A 212 37.71 -13.19 -44.50
N VAL A 213 36.84 -12.92 -45.47
CA VAL A 213 35.65 -12.07 -45.29
C VAL A 213 34.66 -12.73 -44.32
N VAL A 214 34.42 -14.03 -44.43
CA VAL A 214 33.53 -14.77 -43.52
C VAL A 214 34.10 -14.76 -42.09
N CYS A 215 35.40 -14.99 -41.91
CA CYS A 215 36.06 -14.92 -40.62
C CYS A 215 35.90 -13.53 -39.98
N ALA A 216 36.19 -12.46 -40.73
CA ALA A 216 36.02 -11.09 -40.24
C ALA A 216 34.55 -10.75 -39.89
N HIS A 217 33.59 -11.25 -40.69
CA HIS A 217 32.17 -11.10 -40.38
C HIS A 217 31.79 -11.82 -39.09
N ASN A 218 32.21 -13.06 -38.91
CA ASN A 218 31.95 -13.83 -37.70
C ASN A 218 32.54 -13.16 -36.45
N GLU A 219 33.74 -12.59 -36.56
CA GLU A 219 34.35 -11.80 -35.48
C GLU A 219 33.52 -10.56 -35.13
N LEU A 220 33.05 -9.81 -36.14
CA LEU A 220 32.20 -8.66 -35.93
C LEU A 220 30.86 -9.04 -35.30
N VAL A 221 30.23 -10.14 -35.75
CA VAL A 221 28.98 -10.65 -35.17
C VAL A 221 29.19 -11.01 -33.71
N ALA A 222 30.24 -11.74 -33.36
CA ALA A 222 30.55 -12.08 -31.97
C ALA A 222 30.76 -10.84 -31.09
N GLN A 223 31.41 -9.79 -31.63
CA GLN A 223 31.58 -8.53 -30.93
C GLN A 223 30.25 -7.80 -30.73
N VAL A 224 29.40 -7.74 -31.77
CA VAL A 224 28.07 -7.12 -31.69
C VAL A 224 27.17 -7.87 -30.71
N GLU A 225 27.15 -9.20 -30.72
CA GLU A 225 26.40 -10.00 -29.75
C GLU A 225 26.85 -9.72 -28.32
N LYS A 226 28.17 -9.65 -28.09
CA LYS A 226 28.74 -9.30 -26.78
C LYS A 226 28.29 -7.91 -26.33
N ASP A 227 28.35 -6.91 -27.21
CA ASP A 227 27.97 -5.53 -26.90
C ASP A 227 26.46 -5.39 -26.64
N ILE A 228 25.64 -6.10 -27.43
CA ILE A 228 24.19 -6.19 -27.23
C ILE A 228 23.88 -6.82 -25.87
N ASN A 229 24.50 -7.96 -25.54
CA ASN A 229 24.29 -8.63 -24.26
C ASN A 229 24.69 -7.72 -23.09
N ALA A 230 25.85 -7.06 -23.17
CA ALA A 230 26.29 -6.11 -22.14
C ALA A 230 25.31 -4.92 -21.99
N SER A 231 24.74 -4.43 -23.09
CA SER A 231 23.74 -3.36 -23.05
C SER A 231 22.43 -3.83 -22.38
N PHE A 232 21.98 -5.05 -22.66
CA PHE A 232 20.79 -5.64 -22.04
C PHE A 232 20.99 -5.90 -20.55
N GLU A 233 22.15 -6.42 -20.13
CA GLU A 233 22.47 -6.61 -18.71
C GLU A 233 22.42 -5.28 -17.94
N LYS A 234 22.95 -4.21 -18.54
CA LYS A 234 22.91 -2.87 -17.95
C LYS A 234 21.48 -2.35 -17.80
N GLU A 235 20.66 -2.53 -18.83
CA GLU A 235 19.26 -2.10 -18.78
C GLU A 235 18.44 -2.94 -17.79
N LEU A 236 18.67 -4.25 -17.74
CA LEU A 236 18.05 -5.13 -16.76
C LEU A 236 18.40 -4.73 -15.33
N LEU A 237 19.63 -4.28 -15.07
CA LEU A 237 20.03 -3.78 -13.77
C LEU A 237 19.27 -2.50 -13.39
N ARG A 238 19.16 -1.54 -14.32
CA ARG A 238 18.39 -0.30 -14.10
C ARG A 238 16.91 -0.60 -13.84
N GLU A 239 16.33 -1.51 -14.61
CA GLU A 239 14.93 -1.87 -14.44
C GLU A 239 14.70 -2.55 -13.09
N LYS A 240 15.63 -3.40 -12.63
CA LYS A 240 15.60 -3.96 -11.27
C LYS A 240 15.66 -2.87 -10.19
N GLU A 241 16.56 -1.89 -10.34
CA GLU A 241 16.65 -0.77 -9.39
C GLU A 241 15.34 0.04 -9.34
N ILE A 242 14.68 0.25 -10.49
CA ILE A 242 13.37 0.91 -10.56
C ILE A 242 12.30 0.07 -9.86
N VAL A 243 12.24 -1.23 -10.14
CA VAL A 243 11.29 -2.15 -9.51
C VAL A 243 11.46 -2.17 -8.00
N ASP A 244 12.71 -2.28 -7.50
CA ASP A 244 13.02 -2.28 -6.07
C ASP A 244 12.58 -0.97 -5.40
N ALA A 245 12.80 0.17 -6.08
CA ALA A 245 12.37 1.48 -5.58
C ALA A 245 10.83 1.61 -5.52
N VAL A 246 10.13 1.12 -6.55
CA VAL A 246 8.66 1.12 -6.59
C VAL A 246 8.07 0.18 -5.54
N GLU A 247 8.66 -1.00 -5.34
CA GLU A 247 8.24 -1.94 -4.31
C GLU A 247 8.38 -1.32 -2.92
N LYS A 248 9.51 -0.65 -2.64
CA LYS A 248 9.71 0.07 -1.38
C LYS A 248 8.65 1.17 -1.17
N LEU A 249 8.37 1.98 -2.19
CA LEU A 249 7.32 3.01 -2.10
C LEU A 249 5.93 2.40 -1.90
N ALA A 250 5.65 1.25 -2.50
CA ALA A 250 4.39 0.53 -2.30
C ALA A 250 4.25 0.01 -0.87
N GLU A 251 5.32 -0.55 -0.28
CA GLU A 251 5.32 -1.00 1.13
C GLU A 251 5.19 0.17 2.12
N GLU A 252 5.85 1.31 1.84
CA GLU A 252 5.66 2.55 2.61
C GLU A 252 4.21 3.03 2.54
N ALA A 253 3.61 3.07 1.35
CA ALA A 253 2.21 3.45 1.17
C ALA A 253 1.22 2.50 1.88
N LYS A 254 1.48 1.18 1.86
CA LYS A 254 0.69 0.19 2.62
C LYS A 254 0.77 0.43 4.11
N SER A 255 1.98 0.70 4.63
CA SER A 255 2.22 0.95 6.05
C SER A 255 1.50 2.21 6.51
N GLU A 256 1.56 3.29 5.72
CA GLU A 256 0.85 4.54 6.02
C GLU A 256 -0.66 4.38 5.96
N LEU A 257 -1.18 3.62 4.99
CA LEU A 257 -2.61 3.31 4.92
C LEU A 257 -3.07 2.50 6.14
N ALA A 258 -2.28 1.53 6.58
CA ALA A 258 -2.56 0.78 7.81
C ALA A 258 -2.59 1.70 9.03
N ARG A 259 -1.64 2.63 9.15
CA ARG A 259 -1.61 3.65 10.21
C ARG A 259 -2.87 4.50 10.21
N LEU A 260 -3.27 5.04 9.05
CA LEU A 260 -4.47 5.87 8.91
C LEU A 260 -5.76 5.10 9.19
N ARG A 261 -5.81 3.80 8.88
CA ARG A 261 -6.96 2.95 9.25
C ARG A 261 -7.11 2.83 10.75
N VAL A 262 -6.00 2.58 11.47
CA VAL A 262 -6.01 2.51 12.94
C VAL A 262 -6.41 3.85 13.55
N GLU A 263 -5.83 4.96 13.07
CA GLU A 263 -6.18 6.32 13.53
C GLU A 263 -7.67 6.62 13.33
N LYS A 264 -8.22 6.29 12.16
CA LYS A 264 -9.65 6.43 11.88
C LYS A 264 -10.50 5.54 12.79
N GLU A 265 -10.10 4.29 13.03
CA GLU A 265 -10.80 3.39 13.96
C GLU A 265 -10.82 3.96 15.38
N GLU A 266 -9.70 4.49 15.87
CA GLU A 266 -9.61 5.16 17.18
C GLU A 266 -10.50 6.40 17.26
N GLU A 267 -10.52 7.24 16.22
CA GLU A 267 -11.44 8.39 16.13
C GLU A 267 -12.90 7.95 16.16
N THR A 268 -13.27 6.90 15.40
CA THR A 268 -14.64 6.39 15.42
C THR A 268 -15.05 5.86 16.79
N LEU A 269 -14.15 5.15 17.48
CA LEU A 269 -14.37 4.69 18.85
C LEU A 269 -14.47 5.85 19.84
N ALA A 270 -13.68 6.92 19.67
CA ALA A 270 -13.78 8.12 20.48
C ALA A 270 -15.14 8.81 20.30
N LEU A 271 -15.59 8.98 19.06
CA LEU A 271 -16.92 9.53 18.75
C LEU A 271 -18.05 8.67 19.30
N GLU A 272 -17.95 7.34 19.24
CA GLU A 272 -18.93 6.45 19.86
C GLU A 272 -18.96 6.61 21.38
N ARG A 273 -17.80 6.72 22.04
CA ARG A 273 -17.74 6.98 23.49
C ARG A 273 -18.41 8.31 23.85
N GLU A 274 -18.10 9.37 23.11
CA GLU A 274 -18.74 10.69 23.31
C GLU A 274 -20.26 10.59 23.10
N ARG A 275 -20.71 9.93 22.03
CA ARG A 275 -22.13 9.69 21.77
C ARG A 275 -22.80 8.94 22.93
N THR A 276 -22.18 7.87 23.44
CA THR A 276 -22.73 7.13 24.60
C THR A 276 -22.76 7.99 25.86
N SER A 277 -21.74 8.82 26.10
CA SER A 277 -21.73 9.77 27.22
C SER A 277 -22.88 10.78 27.10
N ILE A 278 -23.07 11.38 25.92
CA ILE A 278 -24.16 12.33 25.67
C ILE A 278 -25.52 11.66 25.89
N GLU A 279 -25.71 10.44 25.41
CA GLU A 279 -26.96 9.68 25.63
C GLU A 279 -27.22 9.47 27.13
N THR A 280 -26.20 9.09 27.91
CA THR A 280 -26.36 8.91 29.37
C THR A 280 -26.71 10.20 30.11
N GLU A 281 -26.13 11.34 29.68
CA GLU A 281 -26.46 12.66 30.22
C GLU A 281 -27.88 13.08 29.80
N MET A 282 -28.28 12.82 28.56
CA MET A 282 -29.65 13.05 28.08
C MET A 282 -30.68 12.25 28.87
N GLU A 283 -30.42 10.97 29.13
CA GLU A 283 -31.27 10.15 29.99
C GLU A 283 -31.35 10.71 31.43
N ALA A 284 -30.24 11.21 31.98
CA ALA A 284 -30.23 11.82 33.30
C ALA A 284 -31.08 13.12 33.33
N LEU A 285 -30.95 13.96 32.31
CA LEU A 285 -31.78 15.16 32.14
C LEU A 285 -33.26 14.81 31.94
N ALA A 286 -33.58 13.76 31.17
CA ALA A 286 -34.94 13.28 31.01
C ALA A 286 -35.53 12.79 32.34
N ARG A 287 -34.75 12.06 33.16
CA ARG A 287 -35.15 11.67 34.52
C ARG A 287 -35.44 12.89 35.40
N ILE A 288 -34.57 13.90 35.40
CA ILE A 288 -34.77 15.14 36.17
C ILE A 288 -36.00 15.92 35.67
N ARG A 289 -36.20 16.00 34.36
CA ARG A 289 -37.39 16.65 33.78
C ARG A 289 -38.66 15.97 34.24
N ASN A 290 -38.72 14.63 34.18
CA ASN A 290 -39.89 13.88 34.62
C ASN A 290 -40.16 14.08 36.12
N GLU A 291 -39.13 14.06 36.97
CA GLU A 291 -39.26 14.38 38.41
C GLU A 291 -39.79 15.80 38.63
N LEU A 292 -39.30 16.78 37.86
CA LEU A 292 -39.78 18.17 37.95
C LEU A 292 -41.24 18.29 37.50
N GLU A 293 -41.63 17.56 36.46
CA GLU A 293 -43.03 17.48 35.99
C GLU A 293 -43.94 16.85 37.06
N GLU A 294 -43.49 15.78 37.72
CA GLU A 294 -44.19 15.17 38.85
C GLU A 294 -44.33 16.16 40.03
N GLN A 295 -43.25 16.87 40.36
CA GLN A 295 -43.27 17.92 41.38
C GLN A 295 -44.22 19.06 41.01
N LEU A 296 -44.22 19.50 39.75
CA LEU A 296 -45.13 20.53 39.25
C LEU A 296 -46.59 20.06 39.31
N GLN A 297 -46.87 18.81 38.95
CA GLN A 297 -48.20 18.23 39.03
C GLN A 297 -48.68 18.10 40.47
N SER A 298 -47.79 17.72 41.40
CA SER A 298 -48.08 17.70 42.84
C SER A 298 -48.38 19.11 43.39
N LEU A 299 -47.62 20.13 42.97
CA LEU A 299 -47.86 21.52 43.34
C LEU A 299 -49.17 22.05 42.75
N ALA A 300 -49.51 21.68 41.52
CA ALA A 300 -50.78 22.02 40.90
C ALA A 300 -51.96 21.38 41.67
N SER A 301 -51.82 20.12 42.09
CA SER A 301 -52.79 19.44 42.96
C SER A 301 -52.93 20.16 44.31
N ASN A 302 -51.82 20.45 44.99
CA ASN A 302 -51.83 21.18 46.26
C ASN A 302 -52.43 22.58 46.10
N LYS A 303 -52.16 23.28 44.99
CA LYS A 303 -52.78 24.57 44.68
C LYS A 303 -54.30 24.45 44.50
N ALA A 304 -54.77 23.40 43.83
CA ALA A 304 -56.20 23.13 43.68
C ALA A 304 -56.85 22.85 45.05
N GLU A 305 -56.21 22.05 45.89
CA GLU A 305 -56.66 21.78 47.27
C GLU A 305 -56.68 23.06 48.12
N MET A 306 -55.63 23.89 48.06
CA MET A 306 -55.62 25.20 48.72
C MET A 306 -56.71 26.13 48.19
N SER A 307 -57.01 26.11 46.90
CA SER A 307 -58.11 26.92 46.35
C SER A 307 -59.47 26.46 46.86
N TYR A 308 -59.67 25.14 47.00
CA TYR A 308 -60.88 24.57 47.58
C TYR A 308 -61.03 24.92 49.07
N GLU A 309 -59.95 24.82 49.85
CA GLU A 309 -59.96 25.23 51.25
C GLU A 309 -60.13 26.75 51.40
N LYS A 310 -59.57 27.56 50.49
CA LYS A 310 -59.82 29.01 50.44
C LYS A 310 -61.30 29.32 50.19
N GLU A 311 -61.92 28.69 49.19
CA GLU A 311 -63.36 28.87 48.95
C GLU A 311 -64.21 28.43 50.14
N ARG A 312 -63.80 27.35 50.82
CA ARG A 312 -64.44 26.89 52.04
C ARG A 312 -64.31 27.91 53.17
N PHE A 313 -63.14 28.52 53.32
CA PHE A 313 -62.91 29.60 54.28
C PHE A 313 -63.74 30.84 53.94
N ASP A 314 -63.81 31.25 52.68
CA ASP A 314 -64.62 32.39 52.23
C ASP A 314 -66.11 32.16 52.52
N ARG A 315 -66.61 30.92 52.36
CA ARG A 315 -67.98 30.54 52.77
C ARG A 315 -68.20 30.69 54.27
N LEU A 316 -67.26 30.21 55.09
CA LEU A 316 -67.32 30.35 56.54
C LEU A 316 -67.25 31.83 56.96
N GLN A 317 -66.39 32.62 56.32
CA GLN A 317 -66.28 34.05 56.57
C GLN A 317 -67.60 34.77 56.24
N LYS A 318 -68.24 34.43 55.13
CA LYS A 318 -69.56 34.98 54.78
C LYS A 318 -70.63 34.61 55.80
N GLN A 319 -70.65 33.36 56.26
CA GLN A 319 -71.58 32.94 57.30
C GLN A 319 -71.38 33.71 58.61
N VAL A 320 -70.13 33.92 59.02
CA VAL A 320 -69.80 34.74 60.20
C VAL A 320 -70.25 36.18 60.01
N GLU A 321 -70.06 36.77 58.83
CA GLU A 321 -70.54 38.13 58.53
C GLU A 321 -72.08 38.23 58.58
N ASP A 322 -72.79 37.26 58.00
CA ASP A 322 -74.26 37.17 58.04
C ASP A 322 -74.77 37.03 59.49
N GLU A 323 -74.13 36.17 60.30
CA GLU A 323 -74.43 36.02 61.74
C GLU A 323 -74.15 37.33 62.51
N ASN A 324 -73.08 38.05 62.16
CA ASN A 324 -72.73 39.32 62.79
C ASN A 324 -73.73 40.43 62.43
N GLN A 325 -74.22 40.47 61.19
CA GLN A 325 -75.31 41.35 60.77
C GLN A 325 -76.61 41.05 61.52
N GLU A 326 -76.93 39.78 61.75
CA GLU A 326 -78.09 39.38 62.53
C GLU A 326 -77.97 39.78 64.00
N ILE A 327 -76.76 39.69 64.58
CA ILE A 327 -76.47 40.21 65.94
C ILE A 327 -76.70 41.72 66.00
N LEU A 328 -76.22 42.48 65.01
CA LEU A 328 -76.45 43.93 64.90
C LEU A 328 -77.93 44.27 64.80
N ARG A 329 -78.71 43.51 64.03
CA ARG A 329 -80.16 43.67 63.94
C ARG A 329 -80.83 43.43 65.30
N LEU A 330 -80.49 42.34 65.98
CA LEU A 330 -81.01 42.02 67.31
C LEU A 330 -80.63 43.07 68.36
N GLN A 331 -79.43 43.66 68.26
CA GLN A 331 -79.03 44.79 69.12
C GLN A 331 -79.91 46.03 68.89
N ASN A 332 -80.19 46.38 67.64
CA ASN A 332 -81.09 47.50 67.32
C ASN A 332 -82.53 47.24 67.80
N GLU A 333 -83.05 46.03 67.62
CA GLU A 333 -84.37 45.64 68.15
C GLU A 333 -84.42 45.74 69.68
N LEU A 334 -83.36 45.32 70.37
CA LEU A 334 -83.23 45.43 71.82
C LEU A 334 -83.16 46.90 72.30
N GLU A 335 -82.47 47.77 71.57
CA GLU A 335 -82.40 49.21 71.87
C GLU A 335 -83.77 49.89 71.69
N VAL A 336 -84.54 49.50 70.67
CA VAL A 336 -85.92 49.98 70.46
C VAL A 336 -86.84 49.53 71.61
N GLU A 337 -86.78 48.27 72.02
CA GLU A 337 -87.54 47.75 73.17
C GLU A 337 -87.16 48.46 74.48
N ARG A 338 -85.86 48.72 74.69
CA ARG A 338 -85.37 49.49 75.85
C ARG A 338 -85.93 50.91 75.86
N ASN A 339 -85.99 51.59 74.72
CA ASN A 339 -86.55 52.94 74.61
C ASN A 339 -88.07 52.96 74.83
N ALA A 340 -88.81 51.97 74.30
CA ALA A 340 -90.25 51.83 74.55
C ALA A 340 -90.56 51.63 76.05
N LEU A 341 -89.77 50.83 76.75
CA LEU A 341 -89.89 50.63 78.19
C LEU A 341 -89.58 51.90 79.00
N SER A 342 -88.64 52.75 78.55
CA SER A 342 -88.37 54.04 79.18
C SER A 342 -89.57 54.99 79.06
N ILE A 343 -90.19 55.05 77.87
CA ILE A 343 -91.39 55.88 77.63
C ILE A 343 -92.58 55.41 78.48
N ALA A 344 -92.82 54.10 78.56
CA ALA A 344 -93.90 53.54 79.38
C ALA A 344 -93.72 53.84 80.88
N ARG A 345 -92.48 53.82 81.38
CA ARG A 345 -92.16 54.17 82.78
C ARG A 345 -92.45 55.63 83.08
N ASP A 346 -92.12 56.53 82.16
CA ASP A 346 -92.27 57.97 82.38
C ASP A 346 -93.75 58.38 82.29
N TRP A 347 -94.54 57.73 81.41
CA TRP A 347 -96.00 57.86 81.38
C TRP A 347 -96.67 57.41 82.71
N ALA A 348 -96.27 56.26 83.25
CA ALA A 348 -96.80 55.76 84.52
C ALA A 348 -96.49 56.70 85.71
N LYS A 349 -95.36 57.43 85.68
CA LYS A 349 -94.99 58.42 86.71
C LYS A 349 -95.80 59.71 86.63
N ASP A 350 -96.22 60.14 85.43
CA ASP A 350 -97.04 61.34 85.23
C ASP A 350 -98.51 61.11 85.62
N GLU A 351 -99.06 59.93 85.37
CA GLU A 351 -100.44 59.59 85.74
C GLU A 351 -100.63 59.52 87.27
N ALA A 352 -99.63 58.98 87.98
CA ALA A 352 -99.63 58.91 89.45
C ALA A 352 -99.48 60.28 90.14
N ARG A 353 -99.07 61.33 89.42
CA ARG A 353 -99.00 62.71 89.93
C ARG A 353 -100.38 63.37 89.87
N ARG A 354 -101.04 63.30 88.71
CA ARG A 354 -102.39 63.84 88.48
C ARG A 354 -103.45 63.25 89.43
N ALA A 355 -103.36 61.97 89.74
CA ALA A 355 -104.26 61.31 90.69
C ALA A 355 -104.10 61.84 92.15
N ARG A 356 -102.90 62.29 92.55
CA ARG A 356 -102.66 62.86 93.89
C ARG A 356 -103.15 64.31 94.01
N GLU A 357 -103.09 65.10 92.93
CA GLU A 357 -103.66 66.45 92.92
C GLU A 357 -105.19 66.44 93.02
N GLN A 358 -105.89 65.50 92.37
CA GLN A 358 -107.36 65.41 92.45
C GLN A 358 -107.88 64.99 93.83
N ALA A 359 -107.13 64.17 94.57
CA ALA A 359 -107.50 63.75 95.93
C ALA A 359 -107.48 64.93 96.93
N LYS A 360 -106.53 65.87 96.77
CA LYS A 360 -106.35 66.99 97.70
C LYS A 360 -107.46 68.04 97.59
N VAL A 361 -108.01 68.23 96.37
CA VAL A 361 -109.09 69.18 96.09
C VAL A 361 -110.44 68.71 96.68
N LEU A 362 -110.68 67.40 96.74
CA LEU A 362 -111.91 66.83 97.30
C LEU A 362 -111.97 66.90 98.83
N GLU A 363 -110.81 66.88 99.51
CA GLU A 363 -110.74 66.89 100.97
C GLU A 363 -110.96 68.30 101.57
N GLU A 364 -110.53 69.35 100.86
CA GLU A 364 -110.75 70.75 101.27
C GLU A 364 -112.19 71.24 101.05
N ALA A 365 -112.93 70.63 100.12
CA ALA A 365 -114.35 70.91 99.91
C ALA A 365 -115.23 70.39 101.07
N ARG A 366 -114.82 69.26 101.68
CA ARG A 366 -115.55 68.62 102.79
C ARG A 366 -115.57 69.48 104.06
N GLY A 367 -114.46 70.15 104.37
CA GLY A 367 -114.32 70.95 105.60
C GLY A 367 -115.12 72.27 105.62
N ARG A 368 -115.60 72.76 104.47
CA ARG A 368 -116.39 74.01 104.40
C ARG A 368 -117.89 73.79 104.62
N TRP A 369 -118.40 72.58 104.36
CA TRP A 369 -119.84 72.29 104.40
C TRP A 369 -120.36 71.93 105.79
N GLU A 370 -119.47 71.55 106.71
CA GLU A 370 -119.82 71.16 108.07
C GLU A 370 -120.16 72.35 108.99
N LYS A 371 -119.73 73.57 108.64
CA LYS A 371 -119.90 74.78 109.49
C LYS A 371 -121.23 75.53 109.32
N TYR A 372 -122.08 75.15 108.36
CA TYR A 372 -123.39 75.78 108.10
C TYR A 372 -124.60 74.87 108.38
N GLY A 373 -124.44 73.77 109.12
CA GLY A 373 -125.59 73.07 109.71
C GLY A 373 -126.56 72.40 108.72
N LEU A 374 -126.09 72.02 107.52
CA LEU A 374 -126.83 71.13 106.61
C LEU A 374 -126.22 69.73 106.61
N LYS A 375 -127.05 68.77 107.04
CA LYS A 375 -126.81 67.32 107.02
C LYS A 375 -126.87 66.83 105.58
N VAL A 376 -125.70 66.64 104.94
CA VAL A 376 -125.58 66.10 103.59
C VAL A 376 -125.84 64.59 103.62
N ILE A 377 -127.06 64.24 103.27
CA ILE A 377 -127.57 62.88 103.06
C ILE A 377 -127.08 62.43 101.68
N VAL A 378 -126.35 61.32 101.65
CA VAL A 378 -126.03 60.60 100.42
C VAL A 378 -127.18 59.62 100.17
N ASP A 379 -128.16 60.02 99.35
CA ASP A 379 -129.08 59.08 98.71
C ASP A 379 -128.25 58.23 97.73
N SER A 380 -128.21 56.90 97.76
CA SER A 380 -129.25 55.90 98.05
C SER A 380 -130.45 55.96 97.11
N ASP A 381 -130.24 56.21 95.81
CA ASP A 381 -130.94 55.54 94.71
C ASP A 381 -130.42 56.04 93.35
N LEU A 382 -129.44 55.30 92.82
CA LEU A 382 -129.10 55.26 91.39
C LEU A 382 -129.19 53.78 90.99
N HIS A 383 -130.42 53.34 90.85
CA HIS A 383 -130.77 52.04 90.30
C HIS A 383 -131.34 52.25 88.90
N GLU A 384 -130.47 52.15 87.89
CA GLU A 384 -130.85 51.61 86.58
C GLU A 384 -129.59 51.04 85.91
N GLN A 385 -129.59 49.71 85.75
CA GLN A 385 -128.65 48.87 85.00
C GLN A 385 -127.37 48.33 85.68
N THR A 386 -127.43 48.12 86.99
CA THR A 386 -126.83 46.94 87.65
C THR A 386 -127.99 46.02 88.05
N THR A 387 -128.44 45.08 87.23
CA THR A 387 -127.83 43.74 87.15
C THR A 387 -128.53 42.97 86.02
N LYS A 388 -127.93 42.95 84.83
CA LYS A 388 -128.06 41.82 83.91
C LYS A 388 -126.72 41.12 83.89
N THR A 389 -126.63 40.22 84.87
CA THR A 389 -125.86 38.99 84.79
C THR A 389 -124.36 39.12 85.02
N GLU A 390 -124.02 39.26 86.30
CA GLU A 390 -122.98 38.45 86.91
C GLU A 390 -123.29 36.95 86.66
N SER A 391 -122.90 36.48 85.48
CA SER A 391 -122.63 35.07 85.18
C SER A 391 -121.40 34.95 84.28
N THR A 392 -120.39 35.80 84.47
CA THR A 392 -119.02 35.53 83.98
C THR A 392 -117.94 36.27 84.78
N TRP A 393 -118.10 36.36 86.10
CA TRP A 393 -116.97 36.52 87.04
C TRP A 393 -117.05 35.46 88.14
N LEU A 394 -117.00 34.22 87.65
CA LEU A 394 -116.56 32.96 88.27
C LEU A 394 -116.12 32.14 87.05
N ASN A 395 -114.89 32.30 86.54
CA ASN A 395 -113.69 31.78 87.19
C ASN A 395 -112.92 32.79 88.03
N ALA A 396 -113.05 32.56 89.33
CA ALA A 396 -112.24 33.12 90.39
C ALA A 396 -110.74 32.83 90.19
N GLY A 397 -109.93 33.80 90.61
CA GLY A 397 -108.52 33.61 90.87
C GLY A 397 -108.28 32.44 91.85
N LYS A 398 -107.77 31.34 91.31
CA LYS A 398 -106.60 30.70 91.90
C LYS A 398 -105.37 31.30 91.22
N GLN A 399 -104.66 32.09 92.02
CA GLN A 399 -103.22 32.01 92.19
C GLN A 399 -102.30 32.24 90.98
N ASN A 400 -101.45 33.25 91.20
CA ASN A 400 -100.03 33.30 90.88
C ASN A 400 -99.68 33.76 89.45
N HIS A 401 -99.28 35.01 89.25
CA HIS A 401 -97.99 35.58 89.67
C HIS A 401 -96.82 34.73 89.10
N VAL A 402 -96.03 35.36 88.23
CA VAL A 402 -94.62 35.05 88.00
C VAL A 402 -94.25 33.77 87.22
N GLU A 403 -95.14 32.79 87.03
CA GLU A 403 -94.75 31.51 86.39
C GLU A 403 -94.62 31.57 84.83
N GLY A 404 -95.43 32.37 84.13
CA GLY A 404 -95.38 32.47 82.66
C GLY A 404 -94.20 33.29 82.12
N THR A 405 -93.78 34.30 82.86
CA THR A 405 -92.61 35.13 82.55
C THR A 405 -91.33 34.49 83.09
N MET A 406 -91.35 33.78 84.22
CA MET A 406 -90.21 32.96 84.68
C MET A 406 -90.00 31.69 83.86
N LYS A 407 -91.03 31.03 83.31
CA LYS A 407 -90.81 29.92 82.37
C LYS A 407 -90.27 30.37 81.02
N ARG A 408 -90.65 31.57 80.55
CA ARG A 408 -90.15 32.14 79.28
C ARG A 408 -88.74 32.74 79.45
N ALA A 409 -88.48 33.47 80.54
CA ALA A 409 -87.14 33.96 80.91
C ALA A 409 -86.21 32.83 81.39
N GLY A 410 -86.74 31.81 82.08
CA GLY A 410 -86.03 30.60 82.48
C GLY A 410 -85.69 29.69 81.29
N ASN A 411 -86.57 29.55 80.29
CA ASN A 411 -86.22 28.92 79.01
C ASN A 411 -85.21 29.74 78.21
N LEU A 412 -85.27 31.08 78.25
CA LEU A 412 -84.27 31.95 77.61
C LEU A 412 -82.92 31.88 78.32
N ILE A 413 -82.88 31.88 79.65
CA ILE A 413 -81.66 31.72 80.45
C ILE A 413 -81.11 30.30 80.34
N ALA A 414 -81.96 29.27 80.25
CA ALA A 414 -81.53 27.91 79.95
C ALA A 414 -80.98 27.80 78.52
N LYS A 415 -81.59 28.46 77.52
CA LYS A 415 -81.04 28.55 76.15
C LYS A 415 -79.75 29.36 76.09
N LEU A 416 -79.62 30.46 76.84
CA LEU A 416 -78.41 31.29 76.90
C LEU A 416 -77.29 30.61 77.68
N LYS A 417 -77.58 29.91 78.79
CA LYS A 417 -76.60 29.06 79.48
C LYS A 417 -76.20 27.85 78.65
N LYS A 418 -77.14 27.25 77.90
CA LYS A 418 -76.85 26.18 76.93
C LYS A 418 -75.98 26.72 75.79
N MET A 419 -76.28 27.89 75.21
CA MET A 419 -75.43 28.55 74.20
C MET A 419 -74.07 28.97 74.75
N ALA A 420 -73.99 29.51 75.97
CA ALA A 420 -72.71 29.87 76.58
C ALA A 420 -71.83 28.65 76.86
N LYS A 421 -72.43 27.51 77.25
CA LYS A 421 -71.72 26.23 77.41
C LYS A 421 -71.33 25.61 76.06
N ASP A 422 -72.21 25.66 75.05
CA ASP A 422 -71.94 25.20 73.67
C ASP A 422 -70.85 26.03 72.97
N VAL A 423 -70.84 27.36 73.14
CA VAL A 423 -69.81 28.26 72.60
C VAL A 423 -68.47 28.03 73.32
N GLY A 424 -68.49 27.79 74.63
CA GLY A 424 -67.29 27.44 75.40
C GLY A 424 -66.67 26.08 75.02
N GLU A 425 -67.49 25.05 74.78
CA GLU A 425 -67.01 23.74 74.32
C GLU A 425 -66.55 23.76 72.86
N LYS A 426 -67.33 24.36 71.94
CA LYS A 426 -66.98 24.44 70.51
C LYS A 426 -65.73 25.28 70.26
N SER A 427 -65.58 26.43 70.94
CA SER A 427 -64.37 27.26 70.80
C SER A 427 -63.13 26.57 71.35
N ARG A 428 -63.26 25.81 72.46
CA ARG A 428 -62.17 25.03 73.04
C ARG A 428 -61.74 23.88 72.12
N GLU A 429 -62.68 23.16 71.51
CA GLU A 429 -62.39 22.10 70.54
C GLU A 429 -61.69 22.64 69.29
N VAL A 430 -62.13 23.78 68.75
CA VAL A 430 -61.48 24.43 67.60
C VAL A 430 -60.05 24.87 67.94
N ILE A 431 -59.81 25.42 69.13
CA ILE A 431 -58.46 25.81 69.58
C ILE A 431 -57.55 24.58 69.73
N TYR A 432 -58.04 23.46 70.29
CA TYR A 432 -57.25 22.22 70.36
C TYR A 432 -56.96 21.64 68.97
N LEU A 433 -57.88 21.73 68.02
CA LEU A 433 -57.68 21.30 66.64
C LEU A 433 -56.62 22.15 65.91
N ILE A 434 -56.60 23.45 66.17
CA ILE A 434 -55.57 24.37 65.67
C ILE A 434 -54.19 24.04 66.28
N ILE A 435 -54.12 23.81 67.60
CA ILE A 435 -52.87 23.43 68.29
C ILE A 435 -52.31 22.11 67.75
N GLU A 436 -53.18 21.12 67.49
CA GLU A 436 -52.79 19.83 66.92
C GLU A 436 -52.23 19.99 65.49
N LYS A 437 -52.87 20.80 64.63
CA LYS A 437 -52.38 21.08 63.27
C LYS A 437 -51.05 21.82 63.28
N ILE A 438 -50.84 22.75 64.20
CA ILE A 438 -49.55 23.46 64.36
C ILE A 438 -48.44 22.49 64.83
N SER A 439 -48.75 21.56 65.73
CA SER A 439 -47.79 20.55 66.21
C SER A 439 -47.35 19.54 65.14
N LEU A 440 -48.26 19.17 64.23
CA LEU A 440 -47.94 18.35 63.06
C LEU A 440 -47.00 19.09 62.09
N LEU A 441 -47.25 20.37 61.83
CA LEU A 441 -46.42 21.22 60.98
C LEU A 441 -45.00 21.40 61.52
N ILE A 442 -44.87 21.60 62.84
CA ILE A 442 -43.56 21.69 63.52
C ILE A 442 -42.80 20.36 63.41
N SER A 443 -43.49 19.23 63.53
CA SER A 443 -42.87 17.90 63.43
C SER A 443 -42.35 17.61 62.02
N ALA A 444 -43.11 17.98 60.98
CA ALA A 444 -42.69 17.85 59.58
C ALA A 444 -41.46 18.71 59.25
N LEU A 445 -41.42 19.95 59.73
CA LEU A 445 -40.26 20.84 59.54
C LEU A 445 -39.01 20.32 60.27
N LYS A 446 -39.16 19.77 61.48
CA LYS A 446 -38.04 19.21 62.25
C LYS A 446 -37.43 17.98 61.56
N GLN A 447 -38.24 17.17 60.90
CA GLN A 447 -37.79 16.02 60.12
C GLN A 447 -37.03 16.44 58.84
N GLN A 448 -37.47 17.50 58.16
CA GLN A 448 -36.75 18.04 57.00
C GLN A 448 -35.36 18.61 57.37
N VAL A 449 -35.25 19.33 58.50
CA VAL A 449 -33.97 19.89 58.97
C VAL A 449 -32.96 18.79 59.32
N HIS A 450 -33.41 17.71 59.98
CA HIS A 450 -32.54 16.57 60.31
C HIS A 450 -32.09 15.78 59.07
N GLY A 451 -32.93 15.72 58.03
CA GLY A 451 -32.59 15.09 56.75
C GLY A 451 -31.51 15.83 55.95
N MET A 452 -31.45 17.17 56.06
CA MET A 452 -30.43 17.99 55.39
C MET A 452 -29.07 17.94 56.10
N GLU A 453 -29.06 17.93 57.44
CA GLU A 453 -27.82 17.96 58.23
C GLU A 453 -26.98 16.68 58.04
N ASN A 454 -27.62 15.52 57.89
CA ASN A 454 -26.94 14.25 57.67
C ASN A 454 -26.35 14.13 56.26
N LYS A 455 -27.04 14.64 55.23
CA LYS A 455 -26.52 14.66 53.84
C LYS A 455 -25.31 15.59 53.68
N ALA A 456 -25.27 16.71 54.41
CA ALA A 456 -24.14 17.64 54.40
C ALA A 456 -22.89 17.08 55.11
N LYS A 457 -23.06 16.33 56.21
CA LYS A 457 -21.95 15.68 56.91
C LYS A 457 -21.31 14.57 56.07
N ASP A 458 -22.11 13.80 55.33
CA ASP A 458 -21.63 12.69 54.50
C ASP A 458 -20.84 13.18 53.27
N LEU A 459 -21.30 14.26 52.62
CA LEU A 459 -20.57 14.92 51.52
C LEU A 459 -19.23 15.52 51.95
N LYS A 460 -19.14 16.06 53.17
CA LYS A 460 -17.90 16.64 53.71
C LYS A 460 -16.84 15.58 54.03
N ILE A 461 -17.24 14.39 54.51
CA ILE A 461 -16.32 13.28 54.78
C ILE A 461 -15.82 12.67 53.46
N LYS A 462 -16.71 12.50 52.47
CA LYS A 462 -16.38 11.92 51.16
C LYS A 462 -15.49 12.80 50.29
N THR A 463 -15.57 14.13 50.44
CA THR A 463 -14.69 15.08 49.74
C THR A 463 -13.31 15.18 50.39
N LYS A 464 -13.23 15.11 51.73
CA LYS A 464 -11.95 15.14 52.45
C LYS A 464 -11.10 13.89 52.21
N SER A 465 -11.70 12.69 52.22
CA SER A 465 -10.97 11.44 51.96
C SER A 465 -10.45 11.35 50.53
N LYS A 466 -11.21 11.85 49.55
CA LYS A 466 -10.78 11.89 48.14
C LYS A 466 -9.64 12.90 47.90
N ALA A 467 -9.65 14.03 48.59
CA ALA A 467 -8.57 15.02 48.51
C ALA A 467 -7.26 14.51 49.15
N GLU A 468 -7.35 13.82 50.29
CA GLU A 468 -6.19 13.23 50.97
C GLU A 468 -5.55 12.09 50.16
N GLU A 469 -6.35 11.25 49.49
CA GLU A 469 -5.84 10.18 48.60
C GLU A 469 -5.10 10.75 47.38
N VAL A 470 -5.68 11.78 46.74
CA VAL A 470 -5.05 12.46 45.59
C VAL A 470 -3.73 13.10 46.01
N TRP A 471 -3.69 13.83 47.13
CA TRP A 471 -2.47 14.50 47.61
C TRP A 471 -1.32 13.52 47.88
N ARG A 472 -1.65 12.34 48.40
CA ARG A 472 -0.68 11.29 48.71
C ARG A 472 -0.11 10.65 47.43
N GLN A 473 -0.94 10.46 46.41
CA GLN A 473 -0.50 9.95 45.10
C GLN A 473 0.38 10.96 44.34
N THR A 474 0.08 12.26 44.39
CA THR A 474 0.92 13.28 43.75
C THR A 474 2.26 13.47 44.46
N SER A 475 2.31 13.37 45.79
CA SER A 475 3.56 13.46 46.55
C SER A 475 4.51 12.30 46.23
N LEU A 476 3.99 11.08 46.14
CA LEU A 476 4.78 9.89 45.78
C LEU A 476 5.36 9.99 44.35
N ARG A 477 4.56 10.45 43.37
CA ARG A 477 5.03 10.69 42.00
C ARG A 477 6.08 11.80 41.91
N ALA A 478 5.96 12.85 42.71
CA ALA A 478 6.92 13.95 42.72
C ALA A 478 8.29 13.51 43.24
N ASP A 479 8.32 12.66 44.28
CA ASP A 479 9.57 12.11 44.82
C ASP A 479 10.23 11.09 43.87
N GLU A 480 9.46 10.28 43.15
CA GLU A 480 9.98 9.40 42.08
C GLU A 480 10.64 10.20 40.94
N ILE A 481 9.99 11.26 40.46
CA ILE A 481 10.53 12.12 39.39
C ILE A 481 11.81 12.83 39.85
N ARG A 482 11.86 13.26 41.12
CA ARG A 482 13.05 13.89 41.72
C ARG A 482 14.23 12.92 41.79
N ASN A 483 13.97 11.69 42.22
CA ASN A 483 15.00 10.64 42.31
C ASN A 483 15.54 10.25 40.92
N ILE A 484 14.67 10.11 39.92
CA ILE A 484 15.07 9.81 38.53
C ILE A 484 15.93 10.96 37.94
N SER A 485 15.58 12.21 38.24
CA SER A 485 16.33 13.37 37.77
C SER A 485 17.71 13.49 38.40
N ILE A 486 17.85 13.16 39.70
CA ILE A 486 19.13 13.15 40.42
C ILE A 486 20.05 12.03 39.88
N VAL A 487 19.49 10.85 39.54
CA VAL A 487 20.26 9.75 38.96
C VAL A 487 20.79 10.11 37.57
N LYS A 488 19.94 10.67 36.69
CA LYS A 488 20.37 11.13 35.36
C LYS A 488 21.39 12.28 35.41
N ALA A 489 21.27 13.20 36.37
CA ALA A 489 22.26 14.26 36.56
C ALA A 489 23.62 13.72 37.04
N LYS A 490 23.64 12.65 37.85
CA LYS A 490 24.89 11.99 38.26
C LYS A 490 25.55 11.22 37.12
N GLU A 491 24.78 10.51 36.30
CA GLU A 491 25.31 9.77 35.14
C GLU A 491 25.94 10.72 34.11
N THR A 492 25.27 11.83 33.80
CA THR A 492 25.77 12.84 32.85
C THR A 492 27.03 13.56 33.34
N VAL A 493 27.18 13.79 34.65
CA VAL A 493 28.38 14.38 35.23
C VAL A 493 29.57 13.42 35.17
N GLU A 494 29.37 12.12 35.43
CA GLU A 494 30.44 11.13 35.32
C GLU A 494 30.85 10.89 33.85
N GLU A 495 29.90 10.92 32.91
CA GLU A 495 30.19 10.81 31.48
C GLU A 495 30.98 12.03 30.95
N PHE A 496 30.72 13.23 31.48
CA PHE A 496 31.49 14.43 31.16
C PHE A 496 32.91 14.38 31.74
N LYS A 497 33.07 13.85 32.96
CA LYS A 497 34.36 13.68 33.63
C LYS A 497 35.26 12.68 32.91
N ASP A 498 34.69 11.58 32.40
CA ASP A 498 35.41 10.58 31.61
C ASP A 498 35.87 11.13 30.23
N ARG A 499 35.03 11.97 29.60
CA ARG A 499 35.40 12.67 28.35
C ARG A 499 36.50 13.72 28.55
N VAL A 500 36.48 14.46 29.66
CA VAL A 500 37.53 15.44 30.00
C VAL A 500 38.85 14.75 30.33
N GLY A 501 38.82 13.60 31.01
CA GLY A 501 40.01 12.76 31.25
C GLY A 501 40.68 12.30 29.95
N LYS A 502 39.88 11.80 28.99
CA LYS A 502 40.36 11.39 27.67
C LYS A 502 40.92 12.53 26.82
N LEU A 503 40.43 13.76 27.01
CA LEU A 503 40.99 14.94 26.34
C LEU A 503 42.33 15.37 26.95
N GLY A 504 42.48 15.26 28.28
CA GLY A 504 43.72 15.60 29.00
C GLY A 504 44.90 14.69 28.67
N GLU A 505 44.68 13.40 28.44
CA GLU A 505 45.75 12.47 28.02
C GLU A 505 46.23 12.76 26.58
N LYS A 506 45.34 13.21 25.68
CA LYS A 506 45.73 13.62 24.32
C LYS A 506 46.60 14.88 24.28
N PHE A 507 46.56 15.74 25.29
CA PHE A 507 47.39 16.95 25.38
C PHE A 507 48.75 16.74 26.07
N LYS A 508 48.99 15.59 26.73
CA LYS A 508 50.30 15.25 27.33
C LYS A 508 51.21 14.41 26.42
N SER A 509 50.73 13.98 25.25
CA SER A 509 51.49 13.17 24.28
C SER A 509 51.87 13.96 23.02
N LYS A 510 52.13 15.26 23.14
CA LYS A 510 52.67 16.08 22.05
C LYS A 510 53.81 16.96 22.53
#